data_AF-A0A8B5X003-F1
#
_entry.id   AF-A0A8B5X003-F1
#
_cell.length_a   1.000
_cell.length_b   1.000
_cell.length_c   1.000
_cell.angle_alpha   90.00
_cell.angle_beta   90.00
_cell.angle_gamma   90.00
#
_symmetry.space_group_name_H-M   'P 1'
#
loop_
_entity.id
_entity.type
_entity.pdbx_description
1 polymer ?
#
loop_
_entity_poly.entity_id
_entity_poly.type
_entity_poly.pdbx_seq_one_letter_code
_entity_poly.pdbx_strand_id
1 'polypeptide(L)'
;MKYVNIDPDVRSRELKAAIDLLVTAGVIRRIHRTAASGLPLGASVSQEKFKLLFIDVGLAGNLCGVSEQFVLEKELLMINAGACAEQFVGQELLFLDESWKDPNLYYWERDAKSSSAEIDYVIAAGSSIVPVEVKSGKSGTLRSMHRFIEEKQSRLGVRLYSGYPHYDGKILSLPLYLVSAIPALVKLIV
;
A
#
# COMPACT_ATOMS: atom_id res chain seq x y z
N MET A 1 2.29 -10.36 5.10
CA MET A 1 1.78 -11.71 5.42
C MET A 1 2.74 -12.77 4.89
N LYS A 2 2.80 -13.96 5.51
CA LYS A 2 3.50 -15.16 4.99
C LYS A 2 2.47 -16.22 4.58
N TYR A 3 2.80 -17.15 3.69
CA TYR A 3 1.87 -18.21 3.25
C TYR A 3 1.25 -19.00 4.40
N VAL A 4 2.03 -19.33 5.44
CA VAL A 4 1.55 -20.07 6.62
C VAL A 4 0.50 -19.32 7.44
N ASN A 5 0.35 -18.00 7.24
CA ASN A 5 -0.64 -17.19 7.93
C ASN A 5 -1.98 -17.09 7.14
N ILE A 6 -2.06 -17.66 5.94
CA ILE A 6 -3.27 -17.64 5.11
C ILE A 6 -4.19 -18.79 5.51
N ASP A 7 -3.65 -20.01 5.50
CA ASP A 7 -4.33 -21.20 5.95
C ASP A 7 -3.27 -22.16 6.53
N PRO A 8 -3.30 -22.45 7.85
CA PRO A 8 -2.30 -23.30 8.49
C PRO A 8 -2.44 -24.78 8.10
N ASP A 9 -3.61 -25.20 7.61
CA ASP A 9 -3.90 -26.59 7.25
C ASP A 9 -3.45 -26.92 5.82
N VAL A 10 -3.22 -25.89 4.98
CA VAL A 10 -2.73 -26.04 3.61
C VAL A 10 -1.22 -25.84 3.54
N ARG A 11 -0.54 -26.74 2.83
CA ARG A 11 0.91 -26.63 2.63
C ARG A 11 1.25 -25.35 1.86
N SER A 12 2.29 -24.64 2.30
CA SER A 12 2.71 -23.38 1.66
C SER A 12 3.01 -23.49 0.17
N ARG A 13 3.45 -24.67 -0.31
CA ARG A 13 3.66 -24.93 -1.74
C ARG A 13 2.36 -24.87 -2.55
N GLU A 14 1.28 -25.40 -2.00
CA GLU A 14 -0.05 -25.43 -2.65
C GLU A 14 -0.68 -24.04 -2.65
N LEU A 15 -0.63 -23.34 -1.51
CA LEU A 15 -1.04 -21.93 -1.43
C LEU A 15 -0.25 -21.06 -2.42
N LYS A 16 1.06 -21.26 -2.52
CA LYS A 16 1.89 -20.53 -3.47
C LYS A 16 1.42 -20.76 -4.91
N ALA A 17 1.21 -22.00 -5.30
CA ALA A 17 0.73 -22.35 -6.64
C ALA A 17 -0.65 -21.73 -6.94
N ALA A 18 -1.60 -21.78 -6.00
CA ALA A 18 -2.91 -21.16 -6.16
C ALA A 18 -2.82 -19.63 -6.32
N ILE A 19 -2.00 -18.96 -5.51
CA ILE A 19 -1.77 -17.52 -5.61
C ILE A 19 -1.04 -17.19 -6.93
N ASP A 20 -0.12 -18.04 -7.40
CA ASP A 20 0.57 -17.84 -8.70
C ASP A 20 -0.43 -17.85 -9.86
N LEU A 21 -1.41 -18.76 -9.82
CA LEU A 21 -2.49 -18.82 -10.80
C LEU A 21 -3.36 -17.56 -10.76
N LEU A 22 -3.77 -17.10 -9.58
CA LEU A 22 -4.59 -15.89 -9.44
C LEU A 22 -3.84 -14.62 -9.88
N VAL A 23 -2.54 -14.53 -9.61
CA VAL A 23 -1.69 -13.44 -10.09
C VAL A 23 -1.56 -13.48 -11.61
N THR A 24 -1.31 -14.66 -12.18
CA THR A 24 -1.21 -14.86 -13.63
C THR A 24 -2.52 -14.51 -14.34
N ALA A 25 -3.65 -14.82 -13.71
CA ALA A 25 -4.98 -14.46 -14.20
C ALA A 25 -5.34 -12.98 -14.00
N GLY A 26 -4.50 -12.19 -13.31
CA GLY A 26 -4.75 -10.77 -13.05
C GLY A 26 -5.82 -10.48 -11.99
N VAL A 27 -6.31 -11.51 -11.27
CA VAL A 27 -7.35 -11.38 -10.24
C VAL A 27 -6.79 -10.72 -8.97
N ILE A 28 -5.53 -11.01 -8.66
CA ILE A 28 -4.81 -10.39 -7.54
C ILE A 28 -3.42 -9.93 -7.96
N ARG A 29 -2.86 -8.99 -7.22
CA ARG A 29 -1.47 -8.53 -7.35
C ARG A 29 -0.72 -8.77 -6.04
N ARG A 30 0.55 -9.16 -6.14
CA ARG A 30 1.43 -9.30 -4.98
C ARG A 30 2.19 -8.01 -4.75
N ILE A 31 2.12 -7.53 -3.52
CA ILE A 31 2.88 -6.37 -3.06
C ILE A 31 3.96 -6.90 -2.13
N HIS A 32 5.18 -6.99 -2.65
CA HIS A 32 6.29 -7.57 -1.92
C HIS A 32 6.81 -6.62 -0.85
N ARG A 33 7.21 -7.17 0.29
CA ARG A 33 7.95 -6.41 1.31
C ARG A 33 9.30 -6.03 0.73
N THR A 34 9.67 -4.76 0.76
CA THR A 34 11.03 -4.29 0.43
C THR A 34 11.75 -3.77 1.67
N ALA A 35 13.08 -3.89 1.71
CA ALA A 35 13.89 -3.22 2.73
C ALA A 35 13.96 -1.70 2.53
N ALA A 36 13.61 -1.23 1.32
CA ALA A 36 13.66 0.17 0.93
C ALA A 36 15.04 0.82 1.19
N SER A 37 16.13 0.05 1.05
CA SER A 37 17.49 0.50 1.36
C SER A 37 18.23 1.09 0.14
N GLY A 38 17.58 1.14 -1.01
CA GLY A 38 18.16 1.64 -2.25
C GLY A 38 17.23 1.41 -3.45
N LEU A 39 17.58 2.02 -4.57
CA LEU A 39 16.91 1.82 -5.85
C LEU A 39 17.71 0.82 -6.72
N PRO A 40 17.04 0.02 -7.57
CA PRO A 40 15.58 -0.12 -7.67
C PRO A 40 14.99 -0.83 -6.45
N LEU A 41 13.75 -0.47 -6.05
CA LEU A 41 13.08 -1.04 -4.86
C LEU A 41 12.97 -2.57 -4.90
N GLY A 42 12.88 -3.14 -6.11
CA GLY A 42 12.84 -4.57 -6.37
C GLY A 42 14.11 -5.34 -5.94
N ALA A 43 15.25 -4.67 -5.79
CA ALA A 43 16.51 -5.34 -5.45
C ALA A 43 16.55 -5.89 -4.01
N SER A 44 15.69 -5.40 -3.12
CA SER A 44 15.69 -5.76 -1.69
C SER A 44 14.36 -6.36 -1.23
N VAL A 45 13.64 -7.03 -2.13
CA VAL A 45 12.34 -7.64 -1.85
C VAL A 45 12.46 -8.98 -1.13
N SER A 46 11.49 -9.26 -0.27
CA SER A 46 11.26 -10.58 0.30
C SER A 46 10.28 -11.37 -0.58
N GLN A 47 10.65 -12.61 -0.91
CA GLN A 47 9.76 -13.55 -1.59
C GLN A 47 8.74 -14.20 -0.63
N GLU A 48 9.02 -14.20 0.68
CA GLU A 48 8.14 -14.82 1.67
C GLU A 48 7.10 -13.86 2.25
N LYS A 49 7.43 -12.56 2.31
CA LYS A 49 6.59 -11.53 2.92
C LYS A 49 5.94 -10.67 1.83
N PHE A 50 4.63 -10.77 1.71
CA PHE A 50 3.85 -10.01 0.75
C PHE A 50 2.48 -9.61 1.32
N LYS A 51 1.85 -8.60 0.70
CA LYS A 51 0.42 -8.33 0.78
C LYS A 51 -0.23 -8.72 -0.55
N LEU A 52 -1.54 -8.94 -0.54
CA LEU A 52 -2.32 -9.20 -1.75
C LEU A 52 -3.27 -8.04 -1.97
N LEU A 53 -3.30 -7.52 -3.20
CA LEU A 53 -4.30 -6.58 -3.67
C LEU A 53 -5.25 -7.29 -4.61
N PHE A 54 -6.55 -7.06 -4.45
CA PHE A 54 -7.56 -7.56 -5.36
C PHE A 54 -7.68 -6.64 -6.58
N ILE A 55 -8.26 -7.14 -7.68
CA ILE A 55 -8.38 -6.40 -8.94
C ILE A 55 -9.24 -5.15 -8.83
N ASP A 56 -10.30 -5.15 -8.03
CA ASP A 56 -11.25 -4.05 -7.90
C ASP A 56 -11.78 -3.91 -6.46
N VAL A 57 -11.91 -2.68 -5.97
CA VAL A 57 -12.39 -2.39 -4.60
C VAL A 57 -13.88 -2.71 -4.43
N GLY A 58 -14.71 -2.50 -5.46
CA GLY A 58 -16.12 -2.86 -5.46
C GLY A 58 -16.32 -4.39 -5.44
N LEU A 59 -15.58 -5.11 -6.28
CA LEU A 59 -15.60 -6.58 -6.30
C LEU A 59 -15.09 -7.17 -4.98
N ALA A 60 -14.04 -6.61 -4.39
CA ALA A 60 -13.56 -7.01 -3.07
C ALA A 60 -14.62 -6.76 -1.98
N GLY A 61 -15.28 -5.60 -2.02
CA GLY A 61 -16.41 -5.29 -1.14
C GLY A 61 -17.54 -6.32 -1.28
N ASN A 62 -17.93 -6.64 -2.50
CA ASN A 62 -18.97 -7.63 -2.79
C ASN A 62 -18.60 -9.03 -2.26
N LEU A 63 -17.35 -9.48 -2.44
CA LEU A 63 -16.86 -10.75 -1.86
C LEU A 63 -16.90 -10.76 -0.33
N CYS A 64 -16.71 -9.59 0.31
CA CYS A 64 -16.86 -9.41 1.75
C CYS A 64 -18.31 -9.25 2.21
N GLY A 65 -19.30 -9.41 1.32
CA GLY A 65 -20.73 -9.31 1.65
C GLY A 65 -21.24 -7.87 1.85
N VAL A 66 -20.51 -6.87 1.34
CA VAL A 66 -20.98 -5.48 1.33
C VAL A 66 -22.11 -5.35 0.31
N SER A 67 -23.34 -5.09 0.77
CA SER A 67 -24.47 -4.86 -0.13
C SER A 67 -24.40 -3.50 -0.82
N GLU A 68 -24.98 -3.40 -2.02
CA GLU A 68 -25.08 -2.16 -2.79
C GLU A 68 -25.76 -1.03 -2.01
N GLN A 69 -26.74 -1.38 -1.18
CA GLN A 69 -27.51 -0.43 -0.39
C GLN A 69 -26.65 0.26 0.70
N PHE A 70 -25.70 -0.46 1.31
CA PHE A 70 -24.78 0.14 2.27
C PHE A 70 -23.82 1.16 1.64
N VAL A 71 -23.44 0.96 0.37
CA VAL A 71 -22.59 1.92 -0.37
C VAL A 71 -23.33 3.25 -0.58
N LEU A 72 -24.63 3.18 -0.89
CA LEU A 72 -25.48 4.34 -1.17
C LEU A 72 -25.81 5.15 0.10
N GLU A 73 -25.94 4.47 1.23
CA GLU A 73 -26.33 5.10 2.51
C GLU A 73 -25.18 5.84 3.21
N LYS A 74 -23.96 5.87 2.65
CA LYS A 74 -22.73 6.49 3.21
C LYS A 74 -22.33 5.99 4.61
N GLU A 75 -23.06 5.04 5.20
CA GLU A 75 -22.80 4.46 6.52
C GLU A 75 -21.76 3.34 6.53
N LEU A 76 -21.38 2.80 5.36
CA LEU A 76 -20.42 1.70 5.19
C LEU A 76 -18.99 1.99 5.71
N LEU A 77 -18.68 3.24 6.07
CA LEU A 77 -17.32 3.72 6.28
C LEU A 77 -16.65 3.38 7.63
N MET A 78 -17.21 2.47 8.46
CA MET A 78 -16.66 2.25 9.81
C MET A 78 -15.89 0.93 9.98
N ILE A 79 -16.38 -0.22 9.48
CA ILE A 79 -15.76 -1.52 9.83
C ILE A 79 -14.57 -1.87 8.90
N ASN A 80 -14.72 -1.69 7.59
CA ASN A 80 -13.68 -2.06 6.60
C ASN A 80 -13.07 -0.88 5.84
N ALA A 81 -13.39 0.37 6.21
CA ALA A 81 -12.96 1.54 5.45
C ALA A 81 -11.43 1.70 5.37
N GLY A 82 -10.69 1.22 6.37
CA GLY A 82 -9.22 1.17 6.32
C GLY A 82 -8.73 0.27 5.18
N ALA A 83 -9.15 -1.00 5.17
CA ALA A 83 -8.78 -1.97 4.15
C ALA A 83 -9.24 -1.54 2.74
N CYS A 84 -10.45 -0.99 2.60
CA CYS A 84 -10.92 -0.47 1.30
C CYS A 84 -10.08 0.72 0.83
N ALA A 85 -9.73 1.65 1.73
CA ALA A 85 -8.88 2.79 1.39
C ALA A 85 -7.47 2.34 0.98
N GLU A 86 -6.86 1.43 1.75
CA GLU A 86 -5.56 0.83 1.40
C GLU A 86 -5.61 0.14 0.05
N GLN A 87 -6.67 -0.64 -0.23
CA GLN A 87 -6.83 -1.32 -1.50
C GLN A 87 -7.00 -0.35 -2.67
N PHE A 88 -7.87 0.65 -2.54
CA PHE A 88 -8.06 1.71 -3.54
C PHE A 88 -6.74 2.42 -3.84
N VAL A 89 -6.01 2.85 -2.81
CA VAL A 89 -4.71 3.50 -2.98
C VAL A 89 -3.71 2.57 -3.66
N GLY A 90 -3.65 1.31 -3.25
CA GLY A 90 -2.74 0.33 -3.84
C GLY A 90 -2.99 0.11 -5.33
N GLN A 91 -4.27 0.08 -5.73
CA GLN A 91 -4.67 -0.02 -7.13
C GLN A 91 -4.24 1.20 -7.93
N GLU A 92 -4.53 2.41 -7.44
CA GLU A 92 -4.10 3.65 -8.09
C GLU A 92 -2.57 3.72 -8.21
N LEU A 93 -1.83 3.40 -7.13
CA LEU A 93 -0.37 3.43 -7.09
C LEU A 93 0.27 2.46 -8.10
N LEU A 94 -0.31 1.28 -8.30
CA LEU A 94 0.19 0.29 -9.27
C LEU A 94 0.28 0.90 -10.68
N PHE A 95 -0.67 1.75 -11.06
CA PHE A 95 -0.80 2.27 -12.43
C PHE A 95 -0.36 3.73 -12.58
N LEU A 96 0.43 4.26 -11.64
CA LEU A 96 1.01 5.61 -11.76
C LEU A 96 2.18 5.69 -12.75
N ASP A 97 2.89 4.58 -12.92
CA ASP A 97 4.02 4.49 -13.84
C ASP A 97 3.56 4.26 -15.29
N GLU A 98 4.52 4.27 -16.20
CA GLU A 98 4.28 4.12 -17.64
C GLU A 98 3.50 2.83 -17.96
N SER A 99 2.44 2.96 -18.76
CA SER A 99 1.47 1.91 -19.06
C SER A 99 2.02 0.66 -19.77
N TRP A 100 3.26 0.70 -20.23
CA TRP A 100 3.92 -0.41 -20.94
C TRP A 100 4.80 -1.29 -20.04
N LYS A 101 5.03 -0.91 -18.77
CA LYS A 101 5.76 -1.72 -17.79
C LYS A 101 4.78 -2.54 -16.95
N ASP A 102 5.18 -3.73 -16.54
CA ASP A 102 4.40 -4.48 -15.55
C ASP A 102 4.43 -3.69 -14.23
N PRO A 103 3.25 -3.29 -13.71
CA PRO A 103 3.16 -2.46 -12.53
C PRO A 103 3.72 -3.19 -11.31
N ASN A 104 4.65 -2.55 -10.61
CA ASN A 104 5.25 -3.08 -9.40
C ASN A 104 5.04 -2.12 -8.24
N LEU A 105 4.52 -2.65 -7.14
CA LEU A 105 4.32 -1.90 -5.90
C LEU A 105 4.89 -2.70 -4.73
N TYR A 106 5.40 -1.98 -3.75
CA TYR A 106 6.06 -2.56 -2.60
C TYR A 106 5.50 -1.96 -1.32
N TYR A 107 5.66 -2.67 -0.21
CA TYR A 107 5.40 -2.14 1.12
C TYR A 107 6.66 -2.29 1.98
N TRP A 108 6.74 -1.55 3.07
CA TRP A 108 7.86 -1.67 4.00
C TRP A 108 7.39 -2.14 5.35
N GLU A 109 8.11 -3.09 5.90
CA GLU A 109 7.97 -3.55 7.28
C GLU A 109 9.36 -3.56 7.91
N ARG A 110 9.46 -2.99 9.11
CA ARG A 110 10.68 -2.96 9.89
C ARG A 110 11.07 -4.36 10.35
N ASP A 111 12.32 -4.73 10.11
CA ASP A 111 12.85 -6.04 10.50
C ASP A 111 13.62 -5.95 11.83
N ALA A 112 12.90 -5.63 12.92
CA ALA A 112 13.49 -5.47 14.24
C ALA A 112 12.64 -6.16 15.33
N LYS A 113 13.28 -6.97 16.17
CA LYS A 113 12.62 -7.79 17.21
C LYS A 113 11.84 -6.98 18.26
N SER A 114 12.23 -5.74 18.52
CA SER A 114 11.72 -4.93 19.63
C SER A 114 10.65 -3.92 19.24
N SER A 115 10.38 -3.71 17.94
CA SER A 115 9.30 -2.83 17.53
C SER A 115 8.93 -3.01 16.05
N SER A 116 7.64 -3.26 15.82
CA SER A 116 7.02 -3.25 14.51
C SER A 116 6.73 -1.82 14.06
N ALA A 117 7.04 -1.55 12.80
CA ALA A 117 6.56 -0.40 12.05
C ALA A 117 6.34 -0.87 10.62
N GLU A 118 5.22 -0.48 10.06
CA GLU A 118 4.81 -0.86 8.71
C GLU A 118 4.28 0.37 7.98
N ILE A 119 4.72 0.53 6.74
CA ILE A 119 4.20 1.51 5.79
C ILE A 119 3.42 0.74 4.73
N ASP A 120 2.22 1.23 4.39
CA ASP A 120 1.31 0.56 3.47
C ASP A 120 1.94 0.37 2.10
N TYR A 121 2.57 1.42 1.56
CA TYR A 121 3.27 1.36 0.28
C TYR A 121 4.56 2.18 0.24
N VAL A 122 5.48 1.80 -0.62
CA VAL A 122 6.70 2.54 -0.90
C VAL A 122 6.87 2.65 -2.41
N ILE A 123 7.07 3.87 -2.88
CA ILE A 123 7.25 4.19 -4.29
C ILE A 123 8.63 4.79 -4.55
N ALA A 124 9.10 4.67 -5.79
CA ALA A 124 10.28 5.37 -6.27
C ALA A 124 9.83 6.62 -7.04
N ALA A 125 10.45 7.77 -6.75
CA ALA A 125 10.23 9.01 -7.46
C ALA A 125 11.59 9.63 -7.81
N GLY A 126 12.04 9.40 -9.05
CA GLY A 126 13.41 9.73 -9.45
C GLY A 126 14.44 8.95 -8.61
N SER A 127 15.33 9.67 -7.93
CA SER A 127 16.33 9.07 -7.02
C SER A 127 15.83 8.94 -5.58
N SER A 128 14.57 9.29 -5.30
CA SER A 128 14.00 9.30 -3.95
C SER A 128 13.11 8.09 -3.70
N ILE A 129 13.19 7.53 -2.49
CA ILE A 129 12.29 6.50 -1.99
C ILE A 129 11.26 7.17 -1.09
N VAL A 130 9.98 7.06 -1.43
CA VAL A 130 8.90 7.78 -0.73
C VAL A 130 7.95 6.79 -0.07
N PRO A 131 7.84 6.81 1.28
CA PRO A 131 6.81 6.05 1.98
C PRO A 131 5.43 6.69 1.76
N VAL A 132 4.43 5.86 1.57
CA VAL A 132 3.01 6.23 1.43
C VAL A 132 2.21 5.50 2.50
N GLU A 133 1.57 6.26 3.40
CA GLU A 133 0.72 5.72 4.47
C GLU A 133 -0.73 6.17 4.26
N VAL A 134 -1.66 5.21 4.37
CA VAL A 134 -3.09 5.41 4.10
C VAL A 134 -3.84 5.46 5.42
N LYS A 135 -4.75 6.42 5.56
CA LYS A 135 -5.61 6.58 6.73
C LYS A 135 -7.04 6.81 6.28
N SER A 136 -7.96 5.92 6.63
CA SER A 136 -9.40 6.12 6.34
C SER A 136 -9.98 7.34 7.07
N GLY A 137 -9.46 7.67 8.26
CA GLY A 137 -9.90 8.79 9.08
C GLY A 137 -8.91 9.98 9.16
N LYS A 138 -9.40 11.09 9.72
CA LYS A 138 -8.58 12.29 10.03
C LYS A 138 -7.68 12.11 11.26
N SER A 139 -8.02 11.18 12.14
CA SER A 139 -7.31 10.89 13.38
C SER A 139 -6.45 9.62 13.23
N GLY A 140 -5.22 9.67 13.71
CA GLY A 140 -4.27 8.56 13.66
C GLY A 140 -2.84 9.05 13.75
N THR A 141 -2.03 8.42 14.60
CA THR A 141 -0.62 8.77 14.73
C THR A 141 0.18 8.23 13.54
N LEU A 142 1.08 9.03 12.97
CA LEU A 142 1.97 8.64 11.87
C LEU A 142 3.29 8.04 12.37
N ARG A 143 3.21 7.19 13.40
CA ARG A 143 4.40 6.62 14.06
C ARG A 143 5.27 5.82 13.09
N SER A 144 4.64 5.02 12.23
CA SER A 144 5.36 4.27 11.19
C SER A 144 6.01 5.20 10.18
N MET A 145 5.30 6.21 9.66
CA MET A 145 5.86 7.23 8.76
C MET A 145 7.10 7.89 9.35
N HIS A 146 7.00 8.46 10.56
CA HIS A 146 8.12 9.14 11.19
C HIS A 146 9.31 8.20 11.36
N ARG A 147 9.06 6.93 11.73
CA ARG A 147 10.11 5.94 11.86
C ARG A 147 10.76 5.57 10.54
N PHE A 148 9.99 5.43 9.46
CA PHE A 148 10.53 5.21 8.14
C PHE A 148 11.40 6.40 7.71
N ILE A 149 10.89 7.62 7.87
CA ILE A 149 11.60 8.85 7.53
C ILE A 149 12.95 8.93 8.26
N GLU A 150 12.97 8.62 9.55
CA GLU A 150 14.18 8.60 10.37
C GLU A 150 15.14 7.46 9.95
N GLU A 151 14.66 6.22 9.85
CA GLU A 151 15.52 5.05 9.58
C GLU A 151 16.09 5.07 8.16
N LYS A 152 15.31 5.55 7.18
CA LYS A 152 15.69 5.59 5.76
C LYS A 152 16.19 6.94 5.31
N GLN A 153 16.26 7.92 6.22
CA GLN A 153 16.62 9.30 5.91
C GLN A 153 15.80 9.87 4.74
N SER A 154 14.51 9.51 4.69
CA SER A 154 13.64 9.95 3.60
C SER A 154 13.45 11.46 3.67
N ARG A 155 13.48 12.12 2.52
CA ARG A 155 13.25 13.57 2.43
C ARG A 155 11.78 13.92 2.60
N LEU A 156 10.89 13.04 2.13
CA LEU A 156 9.46 13.25 2.05
C LEU A 156 8.72 11.96 2.38
N GLY A 157 7.63 12.07 3.14
CA GLY A 157 6.60 11.05 3.23
C GLY A 157 5.28 11.53 2.65
N VAL A 158 4.43 10.61 2.20
CA VAL A 158 3.09 10.92 1.71
C VAL A 158 2.05 10.26 2.61
N ARG A 159 1.07 11.03 3.07
CA ARG A 159 -0.11 10.52 3.77
C ARG A 159 -1.34 10.71 2.91
N LEU A 160 -2.07 9.65 2.63
CA LEU A 160 -3.37 9.71 1.98
C LEU A 160 -4.49 9.54 3.00
N TYR A 161 -5.44 10.48 3.05
CA TYR A 161 -6.48 10.48 4.09
C TYR A 161 -7.77 11.23 3.70
N SER A 162 -8.75 11.29 4.61
CA SER A 162 -10.06 11.94 4.41
C SER A 162 -10.11 13.44 4.79
N GLY A 163 -8.97 14.15 4.76
CA GLY A 163 -8.89 15.58 5.02
C GLY A 163 -8.44 16.41 3.82
N TYR A 164 -7.87 17.59 4.09
CA TYR A 164 -7.45 18.55 3.06
C TYR A 164 -5.95 18.44 2.76
N PRO A 165 -5.51 18.84 1.55
CA PRO A 165 -4.09 18.92 1.24
C PRO A 165 -3.33 19.79 2.25
N HIS A 166 -2.21 19.29 2.76
CA HIS A 166 -1.34 20.01 3.68
C HIS A 166 0.08 19.45 3.59
N TYR A 167 1.08 20.32 3.71
CA TYR A 167 2.49 19.95 3.79
C TYR A 167 3.13 20.60 5.01
N ASP A 168 3.79 19.81 5.85
CA ASP A 168 4.42 20.25 7.10
C ASP A 168 5.95 20.41 7.00
N GLY A 169 6.51 20.27 5.79
CA GLY A 169 7.96 20.29 5.55
C GLY A 169 8.61 18.90 5.52
N LYS A 170 7.91 17.84 5.92
CA LYS A 170 8.37 16.44 5.84
C LYS A 170 7.33 15.47 5.29
N ILE A 171 6.05 15.72 5.54
CA ILE A 171 4.94 14.86 5.18
C ILE A 171 3.95 15.66 4.33
N LEU A 172 3.74 15.21 3.09
CA LEU A 172 2.70 15.69 2.21
C LEU A 172 1.42 14.88 2.47
N SER A 173 0.43 15.53 3.08
CA SER A 173 -0.90 14.96 3.31
C SER A 173 -1.84 15.33 2.16
N LEU A 174 -2.51 14.33 1.59
CA LEU A 174 -3.40 14.48 0.45
C LEU A 174 -4.72 13.71 0.68
N PRO A 175 -5.86 14.23 0.18
CA PRO A 175 -7.08 13.46 0.05
C PRO A 175 -6.85 12.12 -0.68
N LEU A 176 -7.57 11.07 -0.30
CA LEU A 176 -7.50 9.75 -0.97
C LEU A 176 -7.62 9.88 -2.50
N TYR A 177 -8.53 10.71 -3.02
CA TYR A 177 -8.74 10.86 -4.47
C TYR A 177 -7.58 11.55 -5.23
N LEU A 178 -6.54 12.04 -4.55
CA LEU A 178 -5.37 12.67 -5.16
C LEU A 178 -4.16 11.73 -5.32
N VAL A 179 -4.34 10.40 -5.24
CA VAL A 179 -3.22 9.44 -5.44
C VAL A 179 -2.51 9.69 -6.77
N SER A 180 -3.26 9.94 -7.84
CA SER A 180 -2.71 10.20 -9.19
C SER A 180 -1.85 11.46 -9.29
N ALA A 181 -2.00 12.42 -8.37
CA ALA A 181 -1.19 13.62 -8.34
C ALA A 181 0.17 13.43 -7.65
N ILE A 182 0.39 12.31 -6.95
CA ILE A 182 1.61 12.06 -6.17
C ILE A 182 2.88 12.22 -7.00
N PRO A 183 3.05 11.63 -8.20
CA PRO A 183 4.30 11.75 -8.95
C PRO A 183 4.69 13.19 -9.27
N ALA A 184 3.70 14.02 -9.64
CA ALA A 184 3.91 15.43 -9.95
C ALA A 184 4.26 16.23 -8.69
N LEU A 185 3.52 16.03 -7.60
CA LEU A 185 3.73 16.76 -6.35
C LEU A 185 5.05 16.40 -5.67
N VAL A 186 5.42 15.11 -5.68
CA VAL A 186 6.70 14.65 -5.13
C VAL A 186 7.85 15.31 -5.89
N LYS A 187 7.82 15.32 -7.24
CA LYS A 187 8.86 15.97 -8.07
C LYS A 187 9.04 17.47 -7.79
N LEU A 188 8.00 18.16 -7.30
CA LEU A 188 8.10 19.58 -6.95
C LEU A 188 8.78 19.81 -5.60
N ILE A 189 8.80 18.79 -4.73
CA ILE A 189 9.30 18.90 -3.35
C ILE A 189 10.71 18.33 -3.18
N VAL A 190 11.05 17.23 -3.86
CA VAL A 190 12.34 16.51 -3.71
C VAL A 190 13.30 16.71 -4.86
#